data_AF-A0A261AC67-F1
#
_entry.id   AF-A0A261AC67-F1
#
_cell.length_a   1.000
_cell.length_b   1.000
_cell.length_c   1.000
_cell.angle_alpha   90.00
_cell.angle_beta   90.00
_cell.angle_gamma   90.00
#
_symmetry.space_group_name_H-M   'P 1'
#
loop_
_entity.id
_entity.type
_entity.pdbx_description
1 polymer ?
#
loop_
_entity_poly.entity_id
_entity_poly.type
_entity_poly.pdbx_seq_one_letter_code
_entity_poly.pdbx_strand_id
1 'polypeptide(L)'
;MEINLHQHKQLTKFYETNPFPDYRQMEIIRRTIGKPSIREYFSDVVTSWFDKCRVMGAEALWAEISLENKKKEREGEMAKKKKITHYQHEKLTKFYEKIPVPDDDQLEIIAKSVAMTNVAVDCWFFRCRTVGPDALWQEVGEEPELKRENEKLKEETKRLWAMLQSKNKLEEQVEEADKKVEKLNLLLKENNDKIETMTRRNEEQSAELKEAKNLLAGFQNLIQNSVKDAVDAQQEQIAKLLNAFEMTLKMGITRHEHEILTKCFEKNPLPDKQERDLMAVTYGISHINIEFWFSKCRVMGPEVLWAEHKTFDALIVKKETMEEQEKNKEREEQAASMRKITAHQHKTLKKIYEKNPTPDFIEREIIGKTVEMTNACVDCWFFRCRTMGSQVLWAELSLEKKYEEEQKKNKEEQERTEIMTKLSQAEAKITSQAAEIQKLESWITNITTMSKVQQSDPAEKESELKKQLEAEIQSKKKLEKQVRDANKKIEELSWDLMEMNDKIETLTQKTQKQSVELEEQVENGKQEKQLNKIIAQLAAEHKVSGNILGGIKSLVSIQSTVKDTLIAQQEQLAKLVDECTYTD
;
A
#
# COMPACT_ATOMS: atom_id res chain seq x y z
N MET A 1 -51.48 86.75 18.94
CA MET A 1 -51.03 87.68 20.00
C MET A 1 -50.12 86.87 20.91
N GLU A 2 -48.80 87.10 20.89
CA GLU A 2 -47.84 86.25 21.61
C GLU A 2 -47.67 86.69 23.07
N ILE A 3 -48.65 86.31 23.88
CA ILE A 3 -48.70 86.55 25.33
C ILE A 3 -48.76 85.20 26.02
N ASN A 4 -47.83 84.94 26.95
CA ASN A 4 -47.87 83.73 27.77
C ASN A 4 -48.81 83.91 28.97
N LEU A 5 -49.13 82.82 29.68
CA LEU A 5 -50.08 82.84 30.81
C LEU A 5 -49.67 83.83 31.90
N HIS A 6 -48.37 83.95 32.17
CA HIS A 6 -47.86 84.87 33.19
C HIS A 6 -48.08 86.34 32.79
N GLN A 7 -47.74 86.68 31.54
CA GLN A 7 -47.95 88.02 30.97
C GLN A 7 -49.44 88.36 30.92
N HIS A 8 -50.29 87.39 30.55
CA HIS A 8 -51.74 87.58 30.56
C HIS A 8 -52.23 87.91 31.98
N LYS A 9 -51.83 87.13 33.00
CA LYS A 9 -52.20 87.40 34.40
C LYS A 9 -51.75 88.78 34.88
N GLN A 10 -50.56 89.23 34.46
CA GLN A 10 -50.08 90.58 34.77
C GLN A 10 -50.93 91.65 34.09
N LEU A 11 -51.23 91.49 32.80
CA LEU A 11 -52.08 92.40 32.03
C LEU A 11 -53.49 92.49 32.60
N THR A 12 -54.08 91.37 33.03
CA THR A 12 -55.39 91.34 33.69
C THR A 12 -55.39 92.19 34.96
N LYS A 13 -54.36 92.10 35.81
CA LYS A 13 -54.24 92.94 37.01
C LYS A 13 -54.17 94.44 36.69
N PHE A 14 -53.43 94.80 35.65
CA PHE A 14 -53.36 96.20 35.20
C PHE A 14 -54.70 96.67 34.63
N TYR A 15 -55.38 95.81 33.88
CA TYR A 15 -56.70 96.09 33.31
C TYR A 15 -57.77 96.31 34.37
N GLU A 16 -57.80 95.47 35.41
CA GLU A 16 -58.72 95.62 36.55
C GLU A 16 -58.50 96.94 37.31
N THR A 17 -57.25 97.44 37.33
CA THR A 17 -56.91 98.71 37.98
C THR A 17 -57.29 99.92 37.12
N ASN A 18 -56.97 99.88 35.82
CA ASN A 18 -57.32 100.92 34.87
C ASN A 18 -57.48 100.33 33.45
N PRO A 19 -58.73 100.16 32.94
CA PRO A 19 -58.99 99.67 31.59
C PRO A 19 -58.56 100.62 30.46
N PHE A 20 -58.29 101.89 30.79
CA PHE A 20 -57.83 102.93 29.86
C PHE A 20 -56.52 103.56 30.34
N PRO A 21 -55.41 102.80 30.33
CA PRO A 21 -54.12 103.35 30.72
C PRO A 21 -53.70 104.46 29.77
N ASP A 22 -53.19 105.58 30.31
CA ASP A 22 -52.55 106.59 29.48
C ASP A 22 -51.23 106.06 28.88
N TYR A 23 -50.62 106.85 28.01
CA TYR A 23 -49.38 106.45 27.33
C TYR A 23 -48.23 106.10 28.30
N ARG A 24 -48.09 106.82 29.42
CA ARG A 24 -47.04 106.56 30.41
C ARG A 24 -47.30 105.26 31.16
N GLN A 25 -48.56 105.01 31.53
CA GLN A 25 -48.97 103.77 32.17
C GLN A 25 -48.78 102.57 31.24
N MET A 26 -49.15 102.70 29.95
CA MET A 26 -48.88 101.67 28.94
C MET A 26 -47.40 101.31 28.84
N GLU A 27 -46.51 102.30 28.89
CA GLU A 27 -45.07 102.07 28.83
C GLU A 27 -44.53 101.33 30.07
N ILE A 28 -45.07 101.62 31.26
CA ILE A 28 -44.74 100.88 32.49
C ILE A 28 -45.20 99.43 32.37
N ILE A 29 -46.42 99.20 31.88
CA ILE A 29 -46.99 97.85 31.70
C ILE A 29 -46.12 97.04 30.72
N ARG A 30 -45.75 97.62 29.57
CA ARG A 30 -44.87 97.00 28.57
C ARG A 30 -43.54 96.53 29.17
N ARG A 31 -42.88 97.41 29.93
CA ARG A 31 -41.61 97.08 30.60
C ARG A 31 -41.80 95.97 31.62
N THR A 32 -42.90 96.01 32.36
CA THR A 32 -43.22 95.01 33.40
C THR A 32 -43.42 93.61 32.82
N ILE A 33 -44.11 93.49 31.68
CA ILE A 33 -44.36 92.19 31.04
C ILE A 33 -43.21 91.71 30.13
N GLY A 34 -42.11 92.46 30.05
CA GLY A 34 -40.96 92.13 29.22
C GLY A 34 -41.20 92.28 27.71
N LYS A 35 -42.10 93.17 27.29
CA LYS A 35 -42.36 93.51 25.87
C LYS A 35 -42.04 95.00 25.63
N PRO A 36 -40.77 95.43 25.71
CA PRO A 36 -40.40 96.82 25.52
C PRO A 36 -40.82 97.30 24.12
N SER A 37 -41.30 98.54 24.03
CA SER A 37 -41.74 99.14 22.77
C SER A 37 -40.57 99.19 21.79
N ILE A 38 -40.67 98.42 20.70
CA ILE A 38 -39.79 98.59 19.54
C ILE A 38 -40.30 99.85 18.84
N ARG A 39 -39.47 100.90 18.80
CA ARG A 39 -39.80 102.17 18.16
C ARG A 39 -40.29 101.94 16.73
N GLU A 40 -41.34 102.69 16.38
CA GLU A 40 -41.88 102.93 15.04
C GLU A 40 -42.86 101.86 14.48
N TYR A 41 -44.14 102.22 14.55
CA TYR A 41 -45.21 101.90 13.57
C TYR A 41 -45.99 100.58 13.59
N PHE A 42 -45.91 99.72 14.60
CA PHE A 42 -46.85 98.59 14.72
C PHE A 42 -47.68 98.64 16.00
N SER A 43 -48.99 98.37 15.85
CA SER A 43 -49.93 98.11 16.95
C SER A 43 -49.26 97.20 17.98
N ASP A 44 -48.95 97.75 19.15
CA ASP A 44 -48.19 97.01 20.13
C ASP A 44 -49.07 95.94 20.78
N VAL A 45 -48.46 94.81 21.15
CA VAL A 45 -49.15 93.63 21.69
C VAL A 45 -49.96 93.95 22.96
N VAL A 46 -49.51 94.91 23.78
CA VAL A 46 -50.21 95.37 24.98
C VAL A 46 -51.42 96.21 24.62
N THR A 47 -51.27 97.20 23.73
CA THR A 47 -52.39 98.03 23.27
C THR A 47 -53.45 97.16 22.60
N SER A 48 -53.06 96.27 21.68
CA SER A 48 -53.98 95.33 21.04
C SER A 48 -54.65 94.38 22.05
N TRP A 49 -53.94 93.95 23.10
CA TRP A 49 -54.52 93.13 24.17
C TRP A 49 -55.56 93.92 24.96
N PHE A 50 -55.27 95.16 25.38
CA PHE A 50 -56.22 96.01 26.09
C PHE A 50 -57.44 96.32 25.22
N ASP A 51 -57.24 96.65 23.93
CA ASP A 51 -58.31 96.92 22.97
C ASP A 51 -59.26 95.72 22.84
N LYS A 52 -58.71 94.51 22.63
CA LYS A 52 -59.51 93.28 22.56
C LYS A 52 -60.16 92.94 23.91
N CYS A 53 -59.44 93.13 25.01
CA CYS A 53 -59.92 92.84 26.36
C CYS A 53 -61.13 93.72 26.70
N ARG A 54 -61.17 94.98 26.21
CA ARG A 54 -62.34 95.85 26.34
C ARG A 54 -63.58 95.34 25.60
N VAL A 55 -63.40 94.60 24.51
CA VAL A 55 -64.52 94.07 23.72
C VAL A 55 -65.10 92.80 24.33
N MET A 56 -64.25 91.88 24.80
CA MET A 56 -64.69 90.52 25.17
C MET A 56 -64.38 90.10 26.60
N GLY A 57 -63.66 90.91 27.36
CA GLY A 57 -63.19 90.58 28.71
C GLY A 57 -61.88 89.77 28.71
N ALA A 58 -61.17 89.81 29.84
CA ALA A 58 -59.85 89.21 29.98
C ALA A 58 -59.89 87.67 29.86
N GLU A 59 -60.89 87.03 30.47
CA GLU A 59 -61.03 85.57 30.46
C GLU A 59 -61.33 85.02 29.05
N ALA A 60 -62.28 85.63 28.34
CA ALA A 60 -62.60 85.22 26.97
C ALA A 60 -61.44 85.47 26.02
N LEU A 61 -60.72 86.60 26.18
CA LEU A 61 -59.53 86.90 25.40
C LEU A 61 -58.41 85.87 25.68
N TRP A 62 -58.24 85.43 26.91
CA TRP A 62 -57.28 84.37 27.22
C TRP A 62 -57.66 83.03 26.59
N ALA A 63 -58.94 82.67 26.59
CA ALA A 63 -59.41 81.48 25.91
C ALA A 63 -59.06 81.51 24.42
N GLU A 64 -59.27 82.66 23.74
CA GLU A 64 -58.88 82.86 22.34
C GLU A 64 -57.35 82.76 22.15
N ILE A 65 -56.56 83.47 22.95
CA ILE A 65 -55.08 83.47 22.86
C ILE A 65 -54.51 82.08 23.13
N SER A 66 -55.02 81.39 24.14
CA SER A 66 -54.61 80.03 24.52
C SER A 66 -54.89 79.04 23.39
N LEU A 67 -56.06 79.14 22.76
CA LEU A 67 -56.45 78.30 21.64
C LEU A 67 -55.58 78.56 20.39
N GLU A 68 -55.30 79.83 20.09
CA GLU A 68 -54.42 80.23 18.99
C GLU A 68 -52.96 79.79 19.23
N ASN A 69 -52.46 79.91 20.46
CA ASN A 69 -51.11 79.44 20.81
C ASN A 69 -50.99 77.91 20.69
N LYS A 70 -51.99 77.16 21.17
CA LYS A 70 -52.06 75.69 20.98
C LYS A 70 -52.09 75.32 19.49
N LYS A 71 -52.82 76.09 18.67
CA LYS A 71 -52.85 75.87 17.21
C LYS A 71 -51.48 76.08 16.57
N LYS A 72 -50.77 77.16 16.92
CA LYS A 72 -49.41 77.43 16.43
C LYS A 72 -48.38 76.39 16.88
N GLU A 73 -48.51 75.90 18.11
CA GLU A 73 -47.66 74.82 18.63
C GLU A 73 -47.86 73.51 17.85
N ARG A 74 -49.12 73.15 17.56
CA ARG A 74 -49.45 72.01 16.68
C ARG A 74 -48.89 72.20 15.26
N GLU A 75 -49.03 73.38 14.68
CA GLU A 75 -48.48 73.68 13.35
C GLU A 75 -46.94 73.59 13.33
N GLY A 76 -46.28 74.07 14.38
CA GLY A 76 -44.82 73.99 14.54
C GLY A 76 -44.31 72.55 14.70
N GLU A 77 -45.00 71.71 15.46
CA GLU A 77 -44.66 70.27 15.58
C GLU A 77 -45.00 69.51 14.29
N MET A 78 -46.10 69.81 13.59
CA MET A 78 -46.39 69.23 12.27
C MET A 78 -45.31 69.57 11.22
N ALA A 79 -44.69 70.75 11.31
CA ALA A 79 -43.59 71.16 10.43
C ALA A 79 -42.28 70.42 10.74
N LYS A 80 -42.06 70.03 12.01
CA LYS A 80 -40.95 69.14 12.40
C LYS A 80 -41.33 67.72 12.01
N LYS A 81 -41.09 67.35 10.74
CA LYS A 81 -41.26 65.98 10.22
C LYS A 81 -40.32 64.98 10.91
N LYS A 82 -40.52 64.73 12.19
CA LYS A 82 -39.82 63.69 12.93
C LYS A 82 -40.43 62.36 12.47
N LYS A 83 -39.63 61.54 11.79
CA LYS A 83 -40.08 60.24 11.29
C LYS A 83 -40.49 59.38 12.48
N ILE A 84 -41.77 59.02 12.55
CA ILE A 84 -42.29 57.99 13.45
C ILE A 84 -41.79 56.63 12.97
N THR A 85 -41.38 55.75 13.88
CA THR A 85 -40.95 54.39 13.52
C THR A 85 -42.14 53.46 13.28
N HIS A 86 -41.92 52.33 12.60
CA HIS A 86 -42.95 51.30 12.40
C HIS A 86 -43.56 50.84 13.74
N TYR A 87 -42.72 50.60 14.74
CA TYR A 87 -43.16 50.20 16.08
C TYR A 87 -44.03 51.28 16.76
N GLN A 88 -43.64 52.55 16.67
CA GLN A 88 -44.40 53.66 17.23
C GLN A 88 -45.77 53.78 16.55
N HIS A 89 -45.80 53.69 15.22
CA HIS A 89 -47.04 53.73 14.44
C HIS A 89 -47.96 52.56 14.81
N GLU A 90 -47.46 51.32 14.84
CA GLU A 90 -48.25 50.14 15.18
C GLU A 90 -48.89 50.26 16.57
N LYS A 91 -48.12 50.72 17.57
CA LYS A 91 -48.66 50.93 18.92
C LYS A 91 -49.70 52.04 18.97
N LEU A 92 -49.44 53.17 18.31
CA LEU A 92 -50.37 54.29 18.26
C LEU A 92 -51.70 53.89 17.58
N THR A 93 -51.65 53.07 16.52
CA THR A 93 -52.85 52.52 15.87
C THR A 93 -53.69 51.67 16.82
N LYS A 94 -53.06 50.79 17.62
CA LYS A 94 -53.77 50.00 18.64
C LYS A 94 -54.44 50.88 19.72
N PHE A 95 -53.85 52.03 20.06
CA PHE A 95 -54.49 52.99 20.95
C PHE A 95 -55.64 53.73 20.26
N TYR A 96 -55.46 54.13 19.00
CA TYR A 96 -56.45 54.84 18.20
C TYR A 96 -57.75 54.05 18.00
N GLU A 97 -57.63 52.75 17.73
CA GLU A 97 -58.79 51.85 17.59
C GLU A 97 -59.66 51.81 18.86
N LYS A 98 -59.04 51.98 20.03
CA LYS A 98 -59.74 51.94 21.32
C LYS A 98 -60.23 53.31 21.75
N ILE A 99 -59.41 54.35 21.55
CA ILE A 99 -59.64 55.70 22.06
C ILE A 99 -59.22 56.71 20.98
N PRO A 100 -60.08 57.01 20.00
CA PRO A 100 -59.71 57.89 18.87
C PRO A 100 -59.55 59.36 19.26
N VAL A 101 -60.08 59.77 20.42
CA VAL A 101 -59.97 61.12 20.99
C VAL A 101 -59.54 61.01 22.45
N PRO A 102 -58.25 60.78 22.72
CA PRO A 102 -57.75 60.68 24.08
C PRO A 102 -57.81 62.03 24.80
N ASP A 103 -58.11 62.01 26.09
CA ASP A 103 -57.96 63.18 26.97
C ASP A 103 -56.48 63.45 27.32
N ASP A 104 -56.22 64.55 28.05
CA ASP A 104 -54.86 64.99 28.35
C ASP A 104 -54.07 63.95 29.18
N ASP A 105 -54.72 63.24 30.11
CA ASP A 105 -54.09 62.22 30.95
C ASP A 105 -53.76 60.96 30.13
N GLN A 106 -54.68 60.56 29.23
CA GLN A 106 -54.48 59.44 28.32
C GLN A 106 -53.36 59.74 27.31
N LEU A 107 -53.27 60.97 26.79
CA LEU A 107 -52.20 61.40 25.90
C LEU A 107 -50.83 61.24 26.57
N GLU A 108 -50.69 61.57 27.84
CA GLU A 108 -49.43 61.43 28.57
C GLU A 108 -49.02 59.96 28.74
N ILE A 109 -49.98 59.07 29.05
CA ILE A 109 -49.73 57.63 29.16
C ILE A 109 -49.29 57.06 27.81
N ILE A 110 -50.00 57.41 26.73
CA ILE A 110 -49.68 56.95 25.38
C ILE A 110 -48.30 57.45 24.97
N ALA A 111 -48.02 58.74 25.15
CA ALA A 111 -46.74 59.37 24.84
C ALA A 111 -45.55 58.70 25.54
N LYS A 112 -45.66 58.42 26.84
CA LYS A 112 -44.66 57.65 27.60
C LYS A 112 -44.47 56.25 27.03
N SER A 113 -45.56 55.56 26.65
CA SER A 113 -45.53 54.18 26.17
C SER A 113 -44.87 53.99 24.79
N VAL A 114 -44.83 55.04 23.96
CA VAL A 114 -44.21 55.04 22.62
C VAL A 114 -42.97 55.94 22.53
N ALA A 115 -42.50 56.47 23.66
CA ALA A 115 -41.38 57.40 23.75
C ALA A 115 -41.51 58.62 22.81
N MET A 116 -42.70 59.22 22.77
CA MET A 116 -43.00 60.44 22.02
C MET A 116 -43.44 61.56 22.97
N THR A 117 -43.43 62.80 22.51
CA THR A 117 -43.99 63.92 23.28
C THR A 117 -45.52 63.90 23.18
N ASN A 118 -46.22 64.42 24.19
CA ASN A 118 -47.69 64.50 24.18
C ASN A 118 -48.20 65.24 22.93
N VAL A 119 -47.51 66.31 22.52
CA VAL A 119 -47.85 67.09 21.32
C VAL A 119 -47.66 66.27 20.04
N ALA A 120 -46.61 65.45 19.94
CA ALA A 120 -46.38 64.59 18.77
C ALA A 120 -47.44 63.48 18.68
N VAL A 121 -47.86 62.91 19.82
CA VAL A 121 -48.97 61.96 19.88
C VAL A 121 -50.29 62.63 19.50
N ASP A 122 -50.62 63.79 20.07
CA ASP A 122 -51.85 64.53 19.71
C ASP A 122 -51.87 64.87 18.20
N CYS A 123 -50.74 65.33 17.65
CA CYS A 123 -50.60 65.59 16.22
C CYS A 123 -50.80 64.31 15.39
N TRP A 124 -50.27 63.17 15.83
CA TRP A 124 -50.47 61.90 15.15
C TRP A 124 -51.95 61.49 15.17
N PHE A 125 -52.62 61.52 16.33
CA PHE A 125 -54.04 61.21 16.45
C PHE A 125 -54.92 62.17 15.63
N PHE A 126 -54.58 63.45 15.61
CA PHE A 126 -55.25 64.44 14.77
C PHE A 126 -55.12 64.12 13.28
N ARG A 127 -53.91 63.75 12.84
CA ARG A 127 -53.69 63.31 11.46
C ARG A 127 -54.44 62.02 11.14
N CYS A 128 -54.45 61.03 12.04
CA CYS A 128 -55.24 59.80 11.89
C CYS A 128 -56.73 60.08 11.73
N ARG A 129 -57.30 61.02 12.49
CA ARG A 129 -58.70 61.43 12.32
C ARG A 129 -58.96 62.11 10.98
N THR A 130 -57.95 62.74 10.39
CA THR A 130 -58.07 63.52 9.15
C THR A 130 -57.92 62.64 7.90
N VAL A 131 -56.92 61.77 7.87
CA VAL A 131 -56.56 60.98 6.67
C VAL A 131 -56.70 59.47 6.86
N GLY A 132 -56.97 59.00 8.08
CA GLY A 132 -56.99 57.59 8.45
C GLY A 132 -55.59 57.07 8.85
N PRO A 133 -55.53 56.05 9.73
CA PRO A 133 -54.25 55.44 10.13
C PRO A 133 -53.54 54.76 8.94
N ASP A 134 -54.30 54.14 8.01
CA ASP A 134 -53.75 53.45 6.84
C ASP A 134 -53.05 54.40 5.85
N ALA A 135 -53.54 55.64 5.70
CA ALA A 135 -52.87 56.63 4.88
C ALA A 135 -51.53 57.07 5.49
N LEU A 136 -51.45 57.11 6.82
CA LEU A 136 -50.22 57.44 7.54
C LEU A 136 -49.21 56.29 7.52
N TRP A 137 -49.66 55.03 7.39
CA TRP A 137 -48.77 53.87 7.17
C TRP A 137 -47.92 54.01 5.91
N GLN A 138 -48.47 54.59 4.84
CA GLN A 138 -47.71 54.83 3.61
C GLN A 138 -46.57 55.86 3.79
N GLU A 139 -46.70 56.78 4.76
CA GLU A 139 -45.65 57.77 5.06
C GLU A 139 -44.52 57.21 5.93
N VAL A 140 -44.78 56.17 6.71
CA VAL A 140 -43.73 55.48 7.51
C VAL A 140 -42.73 54.80 6.57
N GLY A 141 -43.17 54.44 5.35
CA GLY A 141 -42.37 53.78 4.33
C GLY A 141 -42.00 52.36 4.74
N GLU A 142 -41.96 51.43 3.80
CA GLU A 142 -41.26 50.17 4.04
C GLU A 142 -39.80 50.52 4.37
N GLU A 143 -39.43 50.27 5.63
CA GLU A 143 -38.12 50.54 6.15
C GLU A 143 -37.10 49.85 5.23
N PRO A 144 -36.22 50.59 4.52
CA PRO A 144 -35.28 50.00 3.58
C PRO A 144 -34.32 49.01 4.24
N GLU A 145 -34.25 49.02 5.58
CA GLU A 145 -33.52 48.06 6.40
C GLU A 145 -34.21 46.69 6.44
N LEU A 146 -35.53 46.63 6.63
CA LEU A 146 -36.29 45.37 6.57
C LEU A 146 -36.20 44.68 5.21
N LYS A 147 -36.17 45.47 4.12
CA LYS A 147 -35.99 44.92 2.78
C LYS A 147 -34.58 44.34 2.57
N ARG A 148 -33.55 45.00 3.08
CA ARG A 148 -32.16 44.50 3.04
C ARG A 148 -31.97 43.27 3.93
N GLU A 149 -32.58 43.24 5.11
CA GLU A 149 -32.52 42.08 6.00
C GLU A 149 -33.26 40.87 5.41
N ASN A 150 -34.43 41.06 4.80
CA ASN A 150 -35.13 39.99 4.11
C ASN A 150 -34.33 39.47 2.90
N GLU A 151 -33.62 40.33 2.15
CA GLU A 151 -32.73 39.88 1.08
C GLU A 151 -31.53 39.10 1.62
N LYS A 152 -30.92 39.53 2.73
CA LYS A 152 -29.84 38.78 3.41
C LYS A 152 -30.33 37.42 3.90
N LEU A 153 -31.46 37.35 4.58
CA LEU A 153 -32.09 36.11 5.06
C LEU A 153 -32.41 35.17 3.89
N LYS A 154 -32.86 35.70 2.76
CA LYS A 154 -33.13 34.91 1.56
C LYS A 154 -31.87 34.30 0.98
N GLU A 155 -30.76 35.04 0.94
CA GLU A 155 -29.48 34.48 0.49
C GLU A 155 -28.84 33.51 1.49
N GLU A 156 -28.99 33.77 2.79
CA GLU A 156 -28.55 32.84 3.83
C GLU A 156 -29.32 31.52 3.77
N THR A 157 -30.63 31.58 3.53
CA THR A 157 -31.48 30.40 3.31
C THR A 157 -31.02 29.59 2.09
N LYS A 158 -30.67 30.26 0.98
CA LYS A 158 -30.13 29.58 -0.21
C LYS A 158 -28.77 28.92 0.07
N ARG A 159 -27.88 29.59 0.83
CA ARG A 159 -26.59 29.01 1.25
C ARG A 159 -26.78 27.77 2.12
N LEU A 160 -27.67 27.85 3.11
CA LEU A 160 -28.00 26.70 3.97
C LEU A 160 -28.57 25.54 3.17
N TRP A 161 -29.43 25.81 2.19
CA TRP A 161 -29.99 24.76 1.34
C TRP A 161 -28.93 24.08 0.46
N ALA A 162 -27.99 24.85 -0.09
CA ALA A 162 -26.86 24.30 -0.85
C ALA A 162 -25.93 23.46 0.04
N MET A 163 -25.66 23.89 1.27
CA MET A 163 -24.90 23.10 2.24
C MET A 163 -25.60 21.79 2.61
N LEU A 164 -26.93 21.82 2.78
CA LEU A 164 -27.73 20.62 3.06
C LEU A 164 -27.66 19.61 1.90
N GLN A 165 -27.77 20.08 0.66
CA GLN A 165 -27.60 19.23 -0.53
C GLN A 165 -26.19 18.63 -0.61
N SER A 166 -25.16 19.43 -0.34
CA SER A 166 -23.78 18.94 -0.29
C SER A 166 -23.56 17.92 0.82
N LYS A 167 -24.18 18.12 2.00
CA LYS A 167 -24.12 17.19 3.13
C LYS A 167 -24.74 15.84 2.75
N ASN A 168 -25.94 15.84 2.17
CA ASN A 168 -26.62 14.61 1.76
C ASN A 168 -25.79 13.82 0.73
N LYS A 169 -25.11 14.52 -0.19
CA LYS A 169 -24.22 13.87 -1.16
C LYS A 169 -22.98 13.26 -0.51
N LEU A 170 -22.42 13.91 0.51
CA LEU A 170 -21.31 13.34 1.28
C LEU A 170 -21.77 12.13 2.09
N GLU A 171 -22.96 12.17 2.66
CA GLU A 171 -23.55 11.07 3.42
C GLU A 171 -23.77 9.82 2.55
N GLU A 172 -24.27 10.00 1.32
CA GLU A 172 -24.37 8.93 0.31
C GLU A 172 -23.00 8.33 -0.06
N GLN A 173 -21.96 9.17 -0.20
CA GLN A 173 -20.61 8.71 -0.48
C GLN A 173 -20.00 7.92 0.69
N VAL A 174 -20.29 8.32 1.93
CA VAL A 174 -19.86 7.59 3.14
C VAL A 174 -20.55 6.24 3.21
N GLU A 175 -21.86 6.17 2.95
CA GLU A 175 -22.59 4.90 2.94
C GLU A 175 -22.09 3.94 1.84
N GLU A 176 -21.72 4.47 0.67
CA GLU A 176 -21.10 3.68 -0.40
C GLU A 176 -19.70 3.17 0.01
N ALA A 177 -18.90 4.00 0.69
CA ALA A 177 -17.60 3.61 1.21
C ALA A 177 -17.72 2.52 2.29
N ASP A 178 -18.68 2.63 3.20
CA ASP A 178 -18.93 1.62 4.23
C ASP A 178 -19.32 0.26 3.63
N LYS A 179 -20.19 0.26 2.60
CA LYS A 179 -20.53 -0.96 1.84
C LYS A 179 -19.29 -1.59 1.18
N LYS A 180 -18.36 -0.78 0.66
CA LYS A 180 -17.09 -1.26 0.08
C LYS A 180 -16.17 -1.86 1.15
N VAL A 181 -16.06 -1.21 2.32
CA VAL A 181 -15.28 -1.72 3.46
C VAL A 181 -15.83 -3.06 3.93
N GLU A 182 -17.15 -3.22 4.03
CA GLU A 182 -17.76 -4.48 4.44
C GLU A 182 -17.51 -5.61 3.44
N LYS A 183 -17.57 -5.31 2.13
CA LYS A 183 -17.19 -6.26 1.07
C LYS A 183 -15.73 -6.69 1.18
N LEU A 184 -14.81 -5.75 1.46
CA LEU A 184 -13.39 -6.05 1.64
C LEU A 184 -13.15 -6.93 2.88
N ASN A 185 -13.86 -6.69 3.98
CA ASN A 185 -13.77 -7.52 5.19
C ASN A 185 -14.23 -8.96 4.93
N LEU A 186 -15.28 -9.16 4.12
CA LEU A 186 -15.72 -10.50 3.72
C LEU A 186 -14.65 -11.24 2.90
N LEU A 187 -14.03 -10.58 1.93
CA LEU A 187 -12.94 -11.15 1.13
C LEU A 187 -11.71 -11.49 1.98
N LEU A 188 -11.39 -10.63 2.95
CA LEU A 188 -10.26 -10.85 3.86
C LEU A 188 -10.51 -12.09 4.73
N LYS A 189 -11.74 -12.28 5.21
CA LYS A 189 -12.15 -13.49 5.93
C LYS A 189 -12.03 -14.75 5.07
N GLU A 190 -12.54 -14.72 3.85
CA GLU A 190 -12.45 -15.85 2.90
C GLU A 190 -10.98 -16.23 2.61
N ASN A 191 -10.12 -15.23 2.39
CA ASN A 191 -8.69 -15.47 2.17
C ASN A 191 -7.99 -16.06 3.40
N ASN A 192 -8.34 -15.62 4.60
CA ASN A 192 -7.82 -16.21 5.83
C ASN A 192 -8.23 -17.69 5.98
N ASP A 193 -9.50 -18.02 5.69
CA ASP A 193 -9.99 -19.39 5.71
C ASP A 193 -9.25 -20.27 4.66
N LYS A 194 -8.94 -19.71 3.48
CA LYS A 194 -8.13 -20.38 2.43
C LYS A 194 -6.68 -20.61 2.90
N ILE A 195 -6.08 -19.65 3.61
CA ILE A 195 -4.72 -19.79 4.17
C ILE A 195 -4.68 -20.86 5.26
N GLU A 196 -5.68 -20.91 6.14
CA GLU A 196 -5.77 -21.91 7.20
C GLU A 196 -5.91 -23.33 6.62
N THR A 197 -6.76 -23.50 5.60
CA THR A 197 -6.92 -24.78 4.89
C THR A 197 -5.65 -25.20 4.14
N MET A 198 -4.94 -24.28 3.47
CA MET A 198 -3.64 -24.60 2.85
C MET A 198 -2.57 -24.96 3.89
N THR A 199 -2.56 -24.28 5.03
CA THR A 199 -1.60 -24.56 6.12
C THR A 199 -1.80 -25.97 6.66
N ARG A 200 -3.05 -26.35 6.95
CA ARG A 200 -3.38 -27.71 7.38
C ARG A 200 -2.98 -28.76 6.34
N ARG A 201 -3.23 -28.50 5.06
CA ARG A 201 -2.83 -29.42 3.97
C ARG A 201 -1.32 -29.63 3.92
N ASN A 202 -0.54 -28.56 4.11
CA ASN A 202 0.92 -28.65 4.13
C ASN A 202 1.42 -29.46 5.35
N GLU A 203 0.77 -29.34 6.50
CA GLU A 203 1.07 -30.16 7.68
C GLU A 203 0.77 -31.64 7.42
N GLU A 204 -0.38 -31.94 6.80
CA GLU A 204 -0.76 -33.31 6.38
C GLU A 204 0.26 -33.89 5.39
N GLN A 205 0.62 -33.16 4.33
CA GLN A 205 1.64 -33.58 3.37
C GLN A 205 3.02 -33.78 4.02
N SER A 206 3.39 -32.96 5.00
CA SER A 206 4.63 -33.15 5.74
C SER A 206 4.62 -34.41 6.60
N ALA A 207 3.46 -34.81 7.13
CA ALA A 207 3.31 -36.06 7.88
C ALA A 207 3.39 -37.27 6.94
N GLU A 208 2.69 -37.23 5.80
CA GLU A 208 2.75 -38.27 4.76
C GLU A 208 4.18 -38.45 4.24
N LEU A 209 4.91 -37.37 3.96
CA LEU A 209 6.30 -37.43 3.51
C LEU A 209 7.22 -38.06 4.56
N LYS A 210 6.95 -37.83 5.85
CA LYS A 210 7.69 -38.46 6.95
C LYS A 210 7.41 -39.96 7.03
N GLU A 211 6.16 -40.37 6.82
CA GLU A 211 5.77 -41.78 6.75
C GLU A 211 6.39 -42.48 5.53
N ALA A 212 6.32 -41.86 4.35
CA ALA A 212 6.95 -42.38 3.13
C ALA A 212 8.47 -42.55 3.28
N LYS A 213 9.16 -41.62 3.96
CA LYS A 213 10.59 -41.76 4.29
C LYS A 213 10.86 -42.98 5.18
N ASN A 214 9.99 -43.24 6.16
CA ASN A 214 10.12 -44.41 7.03
C ASN A 214 9.91 -45.72 6.25
N LEU A 215 8.93 -45.76 5.34
CA LEU A 215 8.70 -46.91 4.45
C LEU A 215 9.88 -47.14 3.51
N LEU A 216 10.44 -46.07 2.92
CA LEU A 216 11.61 -46.16 2.04
C LEU A 216 12.84 -46.73 2.79
N ALA A 217 13.06 -46.33 4.04
CA ALA A 217 14.10 -46.92 4.88
C ALA A 217 13.84 -48.41 5.15
N GLY A 218 12.58 -48.81 5.34
CA GLY A 218 12.18 -50.21 5.42
C GLY A 218 12.52 -51.02 4.15
N PHE A 219 12.17 -50.48 2.97
CA PHE A 219 12.51 -51.11 1.69
C PHE A 219 14.00 -51.19 1.43
N GLN A 220 14.77 -50.15 1.75
CA GLN A 220 16.22 -50.16 1.64
C GLN A 220 16.84 -51.29 2.45
N ASN A 221 16.42 -51.47 3.71
CA ASN A 221 16.88 -52.58 4.54
C ASN A 221 16.51 -53.95 3.94
N LEU A 222 15.30 -54.08 3.39
CA LEU A 222 14.84 -55.32 2.77
C LEU A 222 15.65 -55.68 1.52
N ILE A 223 15.89 -54.70 0.65
CA ILE A 223 16.74 -54.84 -0.55
C ILE A 223 18.15 -55.20 -0.15
N GLN A 224 18.72 -54.53 0.86
CA GLN A 224 20.09 -54.76 1.30
C GLN A 224 20.28 -56.20 1.82
N ASN A 225 19.30 -56.73 2.56
CA ASN A 225 19.29 -58.12 3.00
C ASN A 225 19.11 -59.11 1.84
N SER A 226 18.16 -58.86 0.94
CA SER A 226 17.91 -59.74 -0.21
C SER A 226 19.07 -59.78 -1.20
N VAL A 227 19.71 -58.64 -1.48
CA VAL A 227 20.90 -58.56 -2.33
C VAL A 227 22.05 -59.31 -1.67
N LYS A 228 22.21 -59.20 -0.35
CA LYS A 228 23.23 -59.96 0.38
C LYS A 228 23.02 -61.47 0.24
N ASP A 229 21.80 -61.97 0.47
CA ASP A 229 21.49 -63.39 0.34
C ASP A 229 21.69 -63.90 -1.10
N ALA A 230 21.32 -63.09 -2.10
CA ALA A 230 21.52 -63.41 -3.51
C ALA A 230 23.01 -63.43 -3.90
N VAL A 231 23.79 -62.47 -3.40
CA VAL A 231 25.25 -62.43 -3.59
C VAL A 231 25.89 -63.65 -2.94
N ASP A 232 25.51 -64.00 -1.71
CA ASP A 232 26.05 -65.18 -1.02
C ASP A 232 25.73 -66.48 -1.79
N ALA A 233 24.50 -66.62 -2.31
CA ALA A 233 24.10 -67.75 -3.15
C ALA A 233 24.85 -67.80 -4.50
N GLN A 234 25.04 -66.64 -5.15
CA GLN A 234 25.84 -66.54 -6.38
C GLN A 234 27.31 -66.87 -6.11
N GLN A 235 27.86 -66.42 -5.00
CA GLN A 235 29.25 -66.68 -4.61
C GLN A 235 29.48 -68.19 -4.37
N GLU A 236 28.50 -68.89 -3.81
CA GLU A 236 28.53 -70.35 -3.68
C GLU A 236 28.45 -71.06 -5.05
N GLN A 237 27.60 -70.58 -5.98
CA GLN A 237 27.53 -71.12 -7.34
C GLN A 237 28.82 -70.88 -8.13
N ILE A 238 29.41 -69.69 -8.01
CA ILE A 238 30.70 -69.35 -8.62
C ILE A 238 31.80 -70.25 -8.06
N ALA A 239 31.82 -70.52 -6.74
CA ALA A 239 32.77 -71.46 -6.14
C ALA A 239 32.61 -72.88 -6.70
N LYS A 240 31.37 -73.36 -6.89
CA LYS A 240 31.08 -74.66 -7.51
C LYS A 240 31.53 -74.71 -8.98
N LEU A 241 31.27 -73.65 -9.74
CA LEU A 241 31.67 -73.53 -11.14
C LEU A 241 33.19 -73.42 -11.27
N LEU A 242 33.87 -72.64 -10.44
CA LEU A 242 35.33 -72.54 -10.43
C LEU A 242 35.99 -73.89 -10.12
N ASN A 243 35.45 -74.67 -9.17
CA ASN A 243 35.93 -76.04 -8.91
C ASN A 243 35.72 -76.97 -10.11
N ALA A 244 34.58 -76.87 -10.81
CA ALA A 244 34.33 -77.64 -12.02
C ALA A 244 35.20 -77.17 -13.21
N PHE A 245 35.48 -75.88 -13.29
CA PHE A 245 36.32 -75.26 -14.30
C PHE A 245 37.80 -75.60 -14.10
N GLU A 246 38.27 -75.63 -12.86
CA GLU A 246 39.62 -76.09 -12.50
C GLU A 246 39.83 -77.57 -12.87
N MET A 247 38.79 -78.40 -12.74
CA MET A 247 38.81 -79.79 -13.22
C MET A 247 38.88 -79.88 -14.77
N THR A 248 38.33 -78.89 -15.48
CA THR A 248 38.22 -78.90 -16.95
C THR A 248 39.44 -78.27 -17.63
N LEU A 249 39.96 -77.16 -17.09
CA LEU A 249 41.21 -76.52 -17.53
C LEU A 249 42.44 -77.41 -17.35
N LYS A 250 42.41 -78.35 -16.39
CA LYS A 250 43.49 -79.32 -16.19
C LYS A 250 43.70 -80.25 -17.38
N MET A 251 42.73 -80.40 -18.29
CA MET A 251 42.90 -81.28 -19.44
C MET A 251 44.04 -80.84 -20.36
N GLY A 252 44.39 -79.54 -20.45
CA GLY A 252 45.62 -79.05 -21.08
C GLY A 252 45.99 -79.68 -22.42
N ILE A 253 45.00 -80.16 -23.18
CA ILE A 253 45.18 -80.89 -24.43
C ILE A 253 44.86 -79.90 -25.55
N THR A 254 45.90 -79.54 -26.29
CA THR A 254 45.81 -78.76 -27.52
C THR A 254 45.04 -79.53 -28.58
N ARG A 255 44.59 -78.82 -29.62
CA ARG A 255 43.94 -79.43 -30.79
C ARG A 255 44.77 -80.56 -31.41
N HIS A 256 46.09 -80.36 -31.50
CA HIS A 256 46.98 -81.33 -32.09
C HIS A 256 47.05 -82.61 -31.24
N GLU A 257 47.17 -82.45 -29.93
CA GLU A 257 47.16 -83.55 -28.97
C GLU A 257 45.82 -84.29 -28.97
N HIS A 258 44.69 -83.57 -29.10
CA HIS A 258 43.37 -84.19 -29.28
C HIS A 258 43.33 -85.08 -30.53
N GLU A 259 43.78 -84.56 -31.69
CA GLU A 259 43.80 -85.32 -32.94
C GLU A 259 44.69 -86.58 -32.87
N ILE A 260 45.80 -86.50 -32.13
CA ILE A 260 46.68 -87.65 -31.85
C ILE A 260 45.97 -88.67 -30.97
N LEU A 261 45.38 -88.23 -29.86
CA LEU A 261 44.69 -89.11 -28.92
C LEU A 261 43.47 -89.79 -29.57
N THR A 262 42.75 -89.11 -30.47
CA THR A 262 41.68 -89.71 -31.28
C THR A 262 42.18 -90.86 -32.13
N LYS A 263 43.32 -90.71 -32.82
CA LYS A 263 43.92 -91.81 -33.59
C LYS A 263 44.38 -92.97 -32.71
N CYS A 264 44.86 -92.69 -31.49
CA CYS A 264 45.20 -93.72 -30.52
C CYS A 264 43.96 -94.46 -30.01
N PHE A 265 42.86 -93.72 -29.76
CA PHE A 265 41.58 -94.25 -29.30
C PHE A 265 40.92 -95.18 -30.31
N GLU A 266 40.95 -94.81 -31.59
CA GLU A 266 40.45 -95.66 -32.70
C GLU A 266 41.16 -97.01 -32.76
N LYS A 267 42.45 -97.06 -32.41
CA LYS A 267 43.24 -98.31 -32.39
C LYS A 267 42.97 -99.14 -31.14
N ASN A 268 42.92 -98.50 -29.98
CA ASN A 268 42.63 -99.16 -28.71
C ASN A 268 41.91 -98.16 -27.76
N PRO A 269 40.59 -98.32 -27.51
CA PRO A 269 39.84 -97.43 -26.62
C PRO A 269 40.09 -97.70 -25.11
N LEU A 270 40.76 -98.80 -24.79
CA LEU A 270 41.13 -99.21 -23.43
C LEU A 270 42.64 -99.46 -23.35
N PRO A 271 43.47 -98.43 -23.60
CA PRO A 271 44.90 -98.60 -23.50
C PRO A 271 45.27 -98.93 -22.06
N ASP A 272 46.20 -99.86 -21.87
CA ASP A 272 46.70 -100.18 -20.54
C ASP A 272 47.62 -99.06 -20.00
N LYS A 273 48.17 -99.25 -18.79
CA LYS A 273 49.04 -98.24 -18.19
C LYS A 273 50.31 -98.00 -19.02
N GLN A 274 50.94 -99.05 -19.55
CA GLN A 274 52.18 -98.93 -20.31
C GLN A 274 51.95 -98.19 -21.63
N GLU A 275 50.84 -98.50 -22.31
CA GLU A 275 50.44 -97.80 -23.53
C GLU A 275 50.19 -96.30 -23.27
N ARG A 276 49.52 -95.95 -22.16
CA ARG A 276 49.30 -94.55 -21.78
C ARG A 276 50.59 -93.83 -21.39
N ASP A 277 51.48 -94.48 -20.63
CA ASP A 277 52.79 -93.93 -20.28
C ASP A 277 53.63 -93.67 -21.54
N LEU A 278 53.59 -94.59 -22.52
CA LEU A 278 54.27 -94.42 -23.80
C LEU A 278 53.70 -93.23 -24.59
N MET A 279 52.37 -93.09 -24.66
CA MET A 279 51.73 -91.93 -25.30
C MET A 279 52.12 -90.62 -24.59
N ALA A 280 52.19 -90.62 -23.26
CA ALA A 280 52.56 -89.45 -22.47
C ALA A 280 53.96 -88.94 -22.83
N VAL A 281 54.93 -89.86 -22.86
CA VAL A 281 56.31 -89.54 -23.22
C VAL A 281 56.43 -89.16 -24.70
N THR A 282 55.74 -89.87 -25.59
CA THR A 282 55.87 -89.67 -27.04
C THR A 282 55.33 -88.32 -27.50
N TYR A 283 54.20 -87.89 -26.93
CA TYR A 283 53.50 -86.69 -27.39
C TYR A 283 53.62 -85.50 -26.43
N GLY A 284 54.32 -85.67 -25.30
CA GLY A 284 54.49 -84.60 -24.31
C GLY A 284 53.23 -84.28 -23.50
N ILE A 285 52.21 -85.15 -23.55
CA ILE A 285 50.94 -84.97 -22.84
C ILE A 285 51.08 -85.62 -21.46
N SER A 286 50.62 -84.96 -20.39
CA SER A 286 50.69 -85.58 -19.06
C SER A 286 49.87 -86.89 -19.02
N HIS A 287 50.37 -87.90 -18.31
CA HIS A 287 49.65 -89.17 -18.15
C HIS A 287 48.22 -88.94 -17.61
N ILE A 288 48.06 -88.00 -16.67
CA ILE A 288 46.77 -87.63 -16.08
C ILE A 288 45.80 -87.11 -17.16
N ASN A 289 46.28 -86.28 -18.09
CA ASN A 289 45.45 -85.73 -19.16
C ASN A 289 45.07 -86.80 -20.17
N ILE A 290 45.98 -87.72 -20.50
CA ILE A 290 45.67 -88.88 -21.36
C ILE A 290 44.62 -89.77 -20.69
N GLU A 291 44.81 -90.15 -19.43
CA GLU A 291 43.88 -91.00 -18.70
C GLU A 291 42.48 -90.36 -18.61
N PHE A 292 42.43 -89.07 -18.27
CA PHE A 292 41.18 -88.33 -18.18
C PHE A 292 40.50 -88.19 -19.54
N TRP A 293 41.26 -87.84 -20.60
CA TRP A 293 40.75 -87.72 -21.96
C TRP A 293 40.18 -89.05 -22.45
N PHE A 294 40.88 -90.17 -22.27
CA PHE A 294 40.37 -91.49 -22.64
C PHE A 294 39.11 -91.86 -21.85
N SER A 295 39.08 -91.53 -20.54
CA SER A 295 37.90 -91.77 -19.72
C SER A 295 36.68 -90.99 -20.17
N LYS A 296 36.86 -89.73 -20.57
CA LYS A 296 35.80 -88.88 -21.10
C LYS A 296 35.39 -89.29 -22.51
N CYS A 297 36.35 -89.55 -23.41
CA CYS A 297 36.09 -90.04 -24.76
C CYS A 297 35.27 -91.34 -24.79
N ARG A 298 35.46 -92.25 -23.84
CA ARG A 298 34.63 -93.46 -23.74
C ARG A 298 33.14 -93.18 -23.49
N VAL A 299 32.83 -92.07 -22.81
CA VAL A 299 31.43 -91.74 -22.45
C VAL A 299 30.74 -90.98 -23.58
N MET A 300 31.44 -90.04 -24.22
CA MET A 300 30.82 -89.08 -25.16
C MET A 300 31.35 -89.15 -26.60
N GLY A 301 32.45 -89.85 -26.84
CA GLY A 301 33.12 -89.88 -28.14
C GLY A 301 34.08 -88.69 -28.35
N PRO A 302 35.12 -88.85 -29.18
CA PRO A 302 36.16 -87.84 -29.39
C PRO A 302 35.62 -86.56 -30.05
N GLU A 303 34.67 -86.68 -30.99
CA GLU A 303 34.09 -85.54 -31.70
C GLU A 303 33.24 -84.65 -30.78
N VAL A 304 32.47 -85.27 -29.88
CA VAL A 304 31.64 -84.56 -28.89
C VAL A 304 32.53 -83.92 -27.84
N LEU A 305 33.56 -84.63 -27.36
CA LEU A 305 34.52 -84.09 -26.40
C LEU A 305 35.27 -82.86 -26.98
N TRP A 306 35.62 -82.88 -28.26
CA TRP A 306 36.25 -81.74 -28.92
C TRP A 306 35.28 -80.58 -29.17
N ALA A 307 34.02 -80.87 -29.47
CA ALA A 307 32.98 -79.86 -29.62
C ALA A 307 32.74 -79.11 -28.30
N GLU A 308 32.71 -79.82 -27.16
CA GLU A 308 32.65 -79.19 -25.83
C GLU A 308 33.86 -78.28 -25.57
N HIS A 309 35.07 -78.71 -25.97
CA HIS A 309 36.27 -77.89 -25.86
C HIS A 309 36.22 -76.64 -26.77
N LYS A 310 35.70 -76.75 -27.99
CA LYS A 310 35.54 -75.58 -28.89
C LYS A 310 34.53 -74.57 -28.38
N THR A 311 33.44 -75.02 -27.78
CA THR A 311 32.45 -74.11 -27.17
C THR A 311 33.05 -73.33 -26.01
N PHE A 312 34.03 -73.91 -25.31
CA PHE A 312 34.76 -73.27 -24.24
C PHE A 312 35.70 -72.16 -24.74
N ASP A 313 36.48 -72.43 -25.79
CA ASP A 313 37.35 -71.41 -26.42
C ASP A 313 36.54 -70.20 -26.94
N ALA A 314 35.35 -70.46 -27.50
CA ALA A 314 34.44 -69.39 -27.94
C ALA A 314 33.88 -68.56 -26.76
N LEU A 315 33.67 -69.16 -25.59
CA LEU A 315 33.24 -68.46 -24.37
C LEU A 315 34.37 -67.61 -23.78
N ILE A 316 35.63 -68.05 -23.88
CA ILE A 316 36.80 -67.25 -23.45
C ILE A 316 36.91 -65.99 -24.30
N VAL A 317 36.86 -66.11 -25.63
CA VAL A 317 36.92 -64.96 -26.55
C VAL A 317 35.76 -63.98 -26.30
N LYS A 318 34.54 -64.51 -26.02
CA LYS A 318 33.38 -63.67 -25.72
C LYS A 318 33.54 -62.91 -24.39
N LYS A 319 34.14 -63.54 -23.38
CA LYS A 319 34.46 -62.90 -22.09
C LYS A 319 35.47 -61.77 -22.26
N GLU A 320 36.53 -61.99 -23.03
CA GLU A 320 37.55 -60.98 -23.33
C GLU A 320 36.95 -59.75 -24.05
N THR A 321 36.04 -59.97 -25.00
CA THR A 321 35.36 -58.86 -25.69
C THR A 321 34.40 -58.06 -24.80
N MET A 322 33.72 -58.72 -23.85
CA MET A 322 32.85 -58.03 -22.89
C MET A 322 33.65 -57.21 -21.88
N GLU A 323 34.76 -57.77 -21.36
CA GLU A 323 35.66 -57.05 -20.45
C GLU A 323 36.29 -55.82 -21.12
N GLU A 324 36.62 -55.87 -22.42
CA GLU A 324 37.15 -54.71 -23.14
C GLU A 324 36.09 -53.61 -23.38
N GLN A 325 34.83 -53.99 -23.62
CA GLN A 325 33.73 -53.03 -23.72
C GLN A 325 33.45 -52.33 -22.38
N GLU A 326 33.49 -53.08 -21.28
CA GLU A 326 33.30 -52.54 -19.94
C GLU A 326 34.46 -51.60 -19.54
N LYS A 327 35.71 -51.98 -19.82
CA LYS A 327 36.88 -51.10 -19.66
C LYS A 327 36.77 -49.81 -20.46
N ASN A 328 36.25 -49.87 -21.70
CA ASN A 328 36.08 -48.66 -22.51
C ASN A 328 35.01 -47.72 -21.96
N LYS A 329 33.90 -48.26 -21.44
CA LYS A 329 32.86 -47.47 -20.77
C LYS A 329 33.39 -46.81 -19.48
N GLU A 330 34.17 -47.55 -18.70
CA GLU A 330 34.79 -47.05 -17.47
C GLU A 330 35.80 -45.92 -17.75
N ARG A 331 36.56 -46.00 -18.85
CA ARG A 331 37.47 -44.93 -19.32
C ARG A 331 36.71 -43.64 -19.67
N GLU A 332 35.53 -43.73 -20.30
CA GLU A 332 34.71 -42.55 -20.65
C GLU A 332 34.12 -41.86 -19.42
N GLU A 333 33.61 -42.63 -18.46
CA GLU A 333 33.04 -42.09 -17.20
C GLU A 333 34.14 -41.47 -16.32
N GLN A 334 35.34 -42.07 -16.29
CA GLN A 334 36.51 -41.51 -15.62
C GLN A 334 36.94 -40.17 -16.24
N ALA A 335 36.90 -40.03 -17.57
CA ALA A 335 37.23 -38.77 -18.24
C ALA A 335 36.26 -37.62 -17.87
N ALA A 336 34.97 -37.92 -17.65
CA ALA A 336 33.97 -36.93 -17.23
C ALA A 336 34.12 -36.51 -15.76
N SER A 337 34.49 -37.45 -14.88
CA SER A 337 34.70 -37.22 -13.44
C SER A 337 35.88 -36.27 -13.16
N MET A 338 36.90 -36.23 -14.03
CA MET A 338 38.09 -35.38 -13.85
C MET A 338 37.83 -33.86 -13.82
N ARG A 339 36.65 -33.37 -14.23
CA ARG A 339 36.38 -31.93 -14.35
C ARG A 339 36.02 -31.22 -13.03
N LYS A 340 35.99 -31.90 -11.88
CA LYS A 340 35.51 -31.32 -10.60
C LYS A 340 36.42 -31.60 -9.41
N ILE A 341 37.70 -31.27 -9.51
CA ILE A 341 38.62 -31.37 -8.35
C ILE A 341 38.43 -30.14 -7.45
N THR A 342 38.07 -30.35 -6.19
CA THR A 342 37.92 -29.28 -5.20
C THR A 342 39.26 -28.80 -4.65
N ALA A 343 39.28 -27.60 -4.05
CA ALA A 343 40.49 -27.05 -3.43
C ALA A 343 41.02 -27.88 -2.26
N HIS A 344 40.11 -28.54 -1.51
CA HIS A 344 40.49 -29.45 -0.45
C HIS A 344 41.21 -30.69 -1.00
N GLN A 345 40.62 -31.32 -2.03
CA GLN A 345 41.21 -32.49 -2.70
C GLN A 345 42.58 -32.16 -3.28
N HIS A 346 42.72 -31.04 -4.00
CA HIS A 346 44.01 -30.60 -4.52
C HIS A 346 45.06 -30.37 -3.43
N LYS A 347 44.69 -29.72 -2.32
CA LYS A 347 45.61 -29.46 -1.20
C LYS A 347 46.11 -30.76 -0.56
N THR A 348 45.23 -31.74 -0.40
CA THR A 348 45.58 -33.05 0.14
C THR A 348 46.46 -33.83 -0.84
N LEU A 349 46.11 -33.87 -2.12
CA LEU A 349 46.92 -34.50 -3.17
C LEU A 349 48.32 -33.88 -3.28
N LYS A 350 48.43 -32.55 -3.19
CA LYS A 350 49.72 -31.84 -3.20
C LYS A 350 50.64 -32.24 -2.05
N LYS A 351 50.12 -32.32 -0.82
CA LYS A 351 50.90 -32.78 0.35
C LYS A 351 51.46 -34.19 0.16
N ILE A 352 50.70 -35.03 -0.54
CA ILE A 352 51.11 -36.41 -0.79
C ILE A 352 52.13 -36.45 -1.94
N TYR A 353 51.92 -35.67 -3.00
CA TYR A 353 52.85 -35.50 -4.12
C TYR A 353 54.23 -35.03 -3.68
N GLU A 354 54.30 -34.08 -2.74
CA GLU A 354 55.58 -33.59 -2.19
C GLU A 354 56.37 -34.67 -1.46
N LYS A 355 55.70 -35.69 -0.91
CA LYS A 355 56.34 -36.83 -0.24
C LYS A 355 56.69 -37.95 -1.22
N ASN A 356 55.80 -38.21 -2.18
CA ASN A 356 55.98 -39.25 -3.19
C ASN A 356 55.32 -38.80 -4.52
N PRO A 357 56.10 -38.34 -5.52
CA PRO A 357 55.58 -37.89 -6.81
C PRO A 357 55.12 -39.03 -7.74
N THR A 358 55.52 -40.26 -7.44
CA THR A 358 55.26 -41.47 -8.23
C THR A 358 54.67 -42.55 -7.33
N PRO A 359 53.49 -42.29 -6.72
CA PRO A 359 52.86 -43.28 -5.88
C PRO A 359 52.55 -44.52 -6.72
N ASP A 360 52.84 -45.67 -6.13
CA ASP A 360 52.50 -46.96 -6.71
C ASP A 360 50.97 -47.16 -6.74
N PHE A 361 50.54 -48.30 -7.26
CA PHE A 361 49.12 -48.59 -7.40
C PHE A 361 48.37 -48.59 -6.05
N ILE A 362 48.96 -49.19 -5.02
CA ILE A 362 48.35 -49.34 -3.69
C ILE A 362 48.27 -47.97 -3.01
N GLU A 363 49.34 -47.19 -3.08
CA GLU A 363 49.38 -45.83 -2.55
C GLU A 363 48.31 -44.96 -3.22
N ARG A 364 48.15 -45.03 -4.54
CA ARG A 364 47.09 -44.29 -5.26
C ARG A 364 45.68 -44.65 -4.82
N GLU A 365 45.42 -45.91 -4.49
CA GLU A 365 44.11 -46.34 -4.02
C GLU A 365 43.79 -45.77 -2.63
N ILE A 366 44.78 -45.78 -1.73
CA ILE A 366 44.66 -45.17 -0.39
C ILE A 366 44.44 -43.66 -0.52
N ILE A 367 45.19 -43.01 -1.41
CA ILE A 367 45.03 -41.58 -1.70
C ILE A 367 43.62 -41.31 -2.22
N GLY A 368 43.13 -42.09 -3.18
CA GLY A 368 41.80 -41.95 -3.75
C GLY A 368 40.70 -42.04 -2.70
N LYS A 369 40.76 -43.03 -1.80
CA LYS A 369 39.85 -43.14 -0.66
C LYS A 369 39.92 -41.93 0.26
N THR A 370 41.12 -41.38 0.48
CA THR A 370 41.34 -40.22 1.36
C THR A 370 40.77 -38.92 0.79
N VAL A 371 40.81 -38.73 -0.53
CA VAL A 371 40.31 -37.51 -1.18
C VAL A 371 38.98 -37.72 -1.91
N GLU A 372 38.33 -38.87 -1.71
CA GLU A 372 37.08 -39.24 -2.39
C GLU A 372 37.18 -39.13 -3.93
N MET A 373 38.30 -39.60 -4.49
CA MET A 373 38.56 -39.66 -5.93
C MET A 373 38.87 -41.09 -6.35
N THR A 374 38.54 -41.43 -7.59
CA THR A 374 38.93 -42.73 -8.16
C THR A 374 40.46 -42.79 -8.33
N ASN A 375 41.03 -44.00 -8.28
CA ASN A 375 42.47 -44.22 -8.49
C ASN A 375 42.94 -43.60 -9.83
N ALA A 376 42.13 -43.73 -10.89
CA ALA A 376 42.39 -43.13 -12.20
C ALA A 376 42.43 -41.59 -12.17
N CYS A 377 41.50 -40.94 -11.46
CA CYS A 377 41.52 -39.48 -11.30
C CYS A 377 42.75 -39.01 -10.49
N VAL A 378 43.16 -39.79 -9.48
CA VAL A 378 44.41 -39.54 -8.75
C VAL A 378 45.62 -39.70 -9.67
N ASP A 379 45.71 -40.80 -10.43
CA ASP A 379 46.83 -41.02 -11.36
C ASP A 379 46.93 -39.94 -12.43
N CYS A 380 45.80 -39.55 -13.03
CA CYS A 380 45.75 -38.45 -13.99
C CYS A 380 46.19 -37.12 -13.38
N TRP A 381 45.77 -36.83 -12.14
CA TRP A 381 46.20 -35.64 -11.43
C TRP A 381 47.71 -35.66 -11.16
N PHE A 382 48.25 -36.79 -10.70
CA PHE A 382 49.69 -36.98 -10.45
C PHE A 382 50.51 -36.90 -11.75
N PHE A 383 50.00 -37.49 -12.84
CA PHE A 383 50.59 -37.40 -14.17
C PHE A 383 50.66 -35.95 -14.65
N ARG A 384 49.54 -35.21 -14.60
CA ARG A 384 49.54 -33.78 -14.93
C ARG A 384 50.48 -33.00 -14.01
N CYS A 385 50.54 -33.30 -12.72
CA CYS A 385 51.49 -32.67 -11.79
C CYS A 385 52.96 -32.94 -12.16
N ARG A 386 53.30 -34.13 -12.66
CA ARG A 386 54.67 -34.43 -13.13
C ARG A 386 55.00 -33.70 -14.43
N THR A 387 54.05 -33.60 -15.35
CA THR A 387 54.26 -33.01 -16.67
C THR A 387 54.41 -31.49 -16.62
N MET A 388 53.57 -30.82 -15.84
CA MET A 388 53.46 -29.36 -15.84
C MET A 388 53.78 -28.73 -14.49
N GLY A 389 53.99 -29.53 -13.44
CA GLY A 389 54.23 -29.04 -12.08
C GLY A 389 52.92 -28.81 -11.32
N SER A 390 52.87 -29.23 -10.05
CA SER A 390 51.66 -29.10 -9.20
C SER A 390 51.21 -27.65 -9.02
N GLN A 391 52.15 -26.69 -9.04
CA GLN A 391 51.86 -25.26 -8.96
C GLN A 391 51.18 -24.73 -10.23
N VAL A 392 51.63 -25.14 -11.41
CA VAL A 392 51.05 -24.72 -12.70
C VAL A 392 49.67 -25.34 -12.89
N LEU A 393 49.51 -26.62 -12.53
CA LEU A 393 48.21 -27.30 -12.56
C LEU A 393 47.18 -26.60 -11.65
N TRP A 394 47.61 -26.17 -10.46
CA TRP A 394 46.73 -25.42 -9.57
C TRP A 394 46.41 -24.02 -10.09
N ALA A 395 47.37 -23.37 -10.75
CA ALA A 395 47.17 -22.07 -11.37
C ALA A 395 46.12 -22.15 -12.50
N GLU A 396 46.16 -23.20 -13.32
CA GLU A 396 45.18 -23.46 -14.38
C GLU A 396 43.78 -23.71 -13.80
N LEU A 397 43.65 -24.64 -12.85
CA LEU A 397 42.37 -24.94 -12.17
C LEU A 397 41.84 -23.74 -11.38
N SER A 398 42.71 -22.96 -10.75
CA SER A 398 42.34 -21.73 -10.04
C SER A 398 41.94 -20.60 -10.98
N LEU A 399 42.56 -20.49 -12.17
CA LEU A 399 42.22 -19.49 -13.18
C LEU A 399 40.81 -19.73 -13.72
N GLU A 400 40.47 -20.98 -14.00
CA GLU A 400 39.15 -21.34 -14.49
C GLU A 400 38.06 -21.07 -13.44
N LYS A 401 38.32 -21.42 -12.18
CA LYS A 401 37.43 -21.08 -11.06
C LYS A 401 37.33 -19.57 -10.83
N LYS A 402 38.44 -18.83 -10.92
CA LYS A 402 38.45 -17.36 -10.81
C LYS A 402 37.65 -16.72 -11.93
N TYR A 403 37.75 -17.23 -13.16
CA TYR A 403 36.97 -16.72 -14.30
C TYR A 403 35.47 -16.91 -14.07
N GLU A 404 35.04 -18.07 -13.54
CA GLU A 404 33.64 -18.31 -13.16
C GLU A 404 33.17 -17.42 -12.00
N GLU A 405 33.99 -17.26 -10.96
CA GLU A 405 33.71 -16.40 -9.81
C GLU A 405 33.67 -14.91 -10.21
N GLU A 406 34.52 -14.47 -11.13
CA GLU A 406 34.60 -13.10 -11.63
C GLU A 406 33.44 -12.78 -12.59
N GLN A 407 33.02 -13.72 -13.43
CA GLN A 407 31.76 -13.63 -14.18
C GLN A 407 30.55 -13.45 -13.26
N LYS A 408 30.50 -14.24 -12.18
CA LYS A 408 29.43 -14.13 -11.18
C LYS A 408 29.48 -12.81 -10.42
N LYS A 409 30.68 -12.39 -9.99
CA LYS A 409 30.89 -11.13 -9.25
C LYS A 409 30.58 -9.91 -10.11
N ASN A 410 30.99 -9.89 -11.37
CA ASN A 410 30.66 -8.81 -12.30
C ASN A 410 29.16 -8.69 -12.53
N LYS A 411 28.45 -9.82 -12.61
CA LYS A 411 26.98 -9.82 -12.72
C LYS A 411 26.31 -9.29 -11.44
N GLU A 412 26.76 -9.73 -10.27
CA GLU A 412 26.24 -9.26 -8.98
C GLU A 412 26.56 -7.77 -8.73
N GLU A 413 27.73 -7.30 -9.16
CA GLU A 413 28.16 -5.90 -9.04
C GLU A 413 27.41 -4.99 -10.01
N GLN A 414 27.09 -5.48 -11.21
CA GLN A 414 26.21 -4.81 -12.15
C GLN A 414 24.77 -4.69 -11.60
N GLU A 415 24.23 -5.76 -11.01
CA GLU A 415 22.91 -5.70 -10.37
C GLU A 415 22.89 -4.76 -9.15
N ARG A 416 23.96 -4.78 -8.32
CA ARG A 416 24.09 -3.87 -7.17
C ARG A 416 24.18 -2.40 -7.58
N THR A 417 24.97 -2.09 -8.61
CA THR A 417 25.13 -0.71 -9.10
C THR A 417 23.83 -0.18 -9.70
N GLU A 418 23.04 -1.03 -10.36
CA GLU A 418 21.72 -0.67 -10.89
C GLU A 418 20.69 -0.41 -9.77
N ILE A 419 20.70 -1.21 -8.71
CA ILE A 419 19.87 -0.99 -7.53
C ILE A 419 20.27 0.30 -6.81
N MET A 420 21.57 0.54 -6.65
CA MET A 420 22.08 1.72 -5.95
C MET A 420 21.76 3.01 -6.71
N THR A 421 21.84 3.01 -8.04
CA THR A 421 21.40 4.17 -8.85
C THR A 421 19.90 4.43 -8.71
N LYS A 422 19.05 3.38 -8.69
CA LYS A 422 17.61 3.54 -8.46
C LYS A 422 17.29 4.08 -7.07
N LEU A 423 18.01 3.64 -6.04
CA LEU A 423 17.88 4.15 -4.67
C LEU A 423 18.31 5.62 -4.55
N SER A 424 19.47 6.00 -5.11
CA SER A 424 19.92 7.41 -5.08
C SER A 424 18.95 8.33 -5.82
N GLN A 425 18.34 7.87 -6.91
CA GLN A 425 17.28 8.62 -7.60
C GLN A 425 16.01 8.77 -6.76
N ALA A 426 15.64 7.76 -5.99
CA ALA A 426 14.50 7.81 -5.09
C ALA A 426 14.76 8.76 -3.90
N GLU A 427 15.93 8.66 -3.27
CA GLU A 427 16.35 9.57 -2.20
C GLU A 427 16.33 11.03 -2.67
N ALA A 428 16.92 11.33 -3.83
CA ALA A 428 16.93 12.70 -4.36
C ALA A 428 15.51 13.27 -4.57
N LYS A 429 14.56 12.42 -5.00
CA LYS A 429 13.15 12.82 -5.12
C LYS A 429 12.51 13.09 -3.76
N ILE A 430 12.78 12.24 -2.76
CA ILE A 430 12.28 12.41 -1.40
C ILE A 430 12.85 13.69 -0.78
N THR A 431 14.14 13.97 -0.93
CA THR A 431 14.75 15.21 -0.41
C THR A 431 14.17 16.45 -1.08
N SER A 432 13.93 16.39 -2.40
CA SER A 432 13.28 17.47 -3.14
C SER A 432 11.86 17.73 -2.63
N GLN A 433 11.09 16.68 -2.35
CA GLN A 433 9.73 16.81 -1.81
C GLN A 433 9.73 17.34 -0.38
N ALA A 434 10.65 16.87 0.47
CA ALA A 434 10.79 17.35 1.84
C ALA A 434 11.15 18.85 1.90
N ALA A 435 12.01 19.33 1.00
CA ALA A 435 12.33 20.75 0.89
C ALA A 435 11.13 21.59 0.44
N GLU A 436 10.26 21.04 -0.42
CA GLU A 436 9.02 21.70 -0.84
C GLU A 436 8.01 21.77 0.32
N ILE A 437 7.90 20.72 1.13
CA ILE A 437 7.08 20.69 2.35
C ILE A 437 7.56 21.75 3.35
N GLN A 438 8.85 21.84 3.65
CA GLN A 438 9.38 22.87 4.56
C GLN A 438 9.10 24.29 4.07
N LYS A 439 9.16 24.53 2.75
CA LYS A 439 8.78 25.84 2.18
C LYS A 439 7.31 26.15 2.43
N LEU A 440 6.42 25.17 2.30
CA LEU A 440 5.00 25.34 2.58
C LEU A 440 4.75 25.61 4.07
N GLU A 441 5.41 24.89 4.97
CA GLU A 441 5.31 25.11 6.42
C GLU A 441 5.78 26.51 6.84
N SER A 442 6.91 26.97 6.29
CA SER A 442 7.39 28.35 6.51
C SER A 442 6.40 29.39 5.98
N TRP A 443 5.76 29.11 4.84
CA TRP A 443 4.79 30.02 4.25
C TRP A 443 3.51 30.12 5.10
N ILE A 444 3.00 28.98 5.58
CA ILE A 444 1.87 28.90 6.52
C ILE A 444 2.20 29.69 7.80
N THR A 445 3.39 29.48 8.37
CA THR A 445 3.83 30.16 9.60
C THR A 445 3.87 31.69 9.42
N ASN A 446 4.35 32.17 8.27
CA ASN A 446 4.35 33.60 7.95
C ASN A 446 2.94 34.18 7.83
N ILE A 447 2.01 33.46 7.17
CA ILE A 447 0.61 33.88 7.06
C ILE A 447 -0.03 33.96 8.45
N THR A 448 0.15 32.94 9.28
CA THR A 448 -0.37 32.91 10.66
C THR A 448 0.20 34.05 11.52
N THR A 449 1.48 34.39 11.33
CA THR A 449 2.15 35.48 12.07
C THR A 449 1.67 36.86 11.60
N MET A 450 1.49 37.05 10.28
CA MET A 450 0.93 38.27 9.72
C MET A 450 -0.54 38.47 10.10
N SER A 451 -1.31 37.38 10.23
CA SER A 451 -2.70 37.43 10.72
C SER A 451 -2.79 37.94 12.16
N LYS A 452 -1.78 37.65 13.00
CA LYS A 452 -1.69 38.14 14.39
C LYS A 452 -1.17 39.59 14.53
N VAL A 453 -0.61 40.18 13.47
CA VAL A 453 0.00 41.53 13.50
C VAL A 453 -0.61 42.39 12.40
N GLN A 454 -1.78 43.01 12.66
CA GLN A 454 -2.05 44.44 12.38
C GLN A 454 -3.54 44.78 12.29
N GLN A 455 -3.92 45.76 13.12
CA GLN A 455 -5.02 46.70 12.90
C GLN A 455 -4.65 47.61 11.71
N SER A 456 -5.25 47.38 10.55
CA SER A 456 -5.16 48.27 9.38
C SER A 456 -6.31 48.03 8.40
N ASP A 457 -6.57 49.05 7.58
CA ASP A 457 -7.79 49.33 6.81
C ASP A 457 -8.44 48.11 6.08
N PRO A 458 -9.77 47.87 6.21
CA PRO A 458 -10.40 46.60 5.83
C PRO A 458 -10.50 46.33 4.32
N ALA A 459 -10.55 47.37 3.49
CA ALA A 459 -10.93 47.22 2.08
C ALA A 459 -9.79 46.68 1.18
N GLU A 460 -8.54 47.02 1.47
CA GLU A 460 -7.39 46.55 0.69
C GLU A 460 -7.01 45.10 1.07
N LYS A 461 -7.22 44.74 2.34
CA LYS A 461 -7.03 43.37 2.86
C LYS A 461 -7.99 42.35 2.24
N GLU A 462 -9.24 42.73 1.93
CA GLU A 462 -10.21 41.80 1.33
C GLU A 462 -9.80 41.36 -0.09
N SER A 463 -9.20 42.28 -0.85
CA SER A 463 -8.66 41.99 -2.19
C SER A 463 -7.47 41.03 -2.13
N GLU A 464 -6.55 41.25 -1.20
CA GLU A 464 -5.36 40.41 -1.03
C GLU A 464 -5.74 39.01 -0.51
N LEU A 465 -6.68 38.92 0.45
CA LEU A 465 -7.23 37.66 0.94
C LEU A 465 -7.94 36.87 -0.16
N LYS A 466 -8.70 37.52 -1.04
CA LYS A 466 -9.33 36.86 -2.20
C LYS A 466 -8.28 36.28 -3.15
N LYS A 467 -7.20 37.02 -3.44
CA LYS A 467 -6.10 36.53 -4.27
C LYS A 467 -5.38 35.33 -3.64
N GLN A 468 -5.15 35.37 -2.33
CA GLN A 468 -4.52 34.27 -1.61
C GLN A 468 -5.42 33.02 -1.57
N LEU A 469 -6.71 33.19 -1.31
CA LEU A 469 -7.69 32.10 -1.33
C LEU A 469 -7.78 31.46 -2.72
N GLU A 470 -7.76 32.27 -3.79
CA GLU A 470 -7.74 31.77 -5.17
C GLU A 470 -6.47 30.95 -5.46
N ALA A 471 -5.32 31.39 -4.96
CA ALA A 471 -4.05 30.66 -5.10
C ALA A 471 -4.05 29.33 -4.32
N GLU A 472 -4.62 29.31 -3.12
CA GLU A 472 -4.81 28.06 -2.35
C GLU A 472 -5.76 27.10 -3.05
N ILE A 473 -6.87 27.59 -3.61
CA ILE A 473 -7.81 26.76 -4.38
C ILE A 473 -7.10 26.13 -5.59
N GLN A 474 -6.23 26.88 -6.26
CA GLN A 474 -5.42 26.35 -7.37
C GLN A 474 -4.37 25.32 -6.90
N SER A 475 -3.69 25.58 -5.78
CA SER A 475 -2.73 24.64 -5.19
C SER A 475 -3.42 23.34 -4.76
N LYS A 476 -4.58 23.43 -4.10
CA LYS A 476 -5.40 22.28 -3.70
C LYS A 476 -5.85 21.46 -4.91
N LYS A 477 -6.32 22.11 -5.99
CA LYS A 477 -6.65 21.41 -7.26
C LYS A 477 -5.47 20.66 -7.85
N LYS A 478 -4.25 21.20 -7.75
CA LYS A 478 -3.02 20.53 -8.22
C LYS A 478 -2.70 19.31 -7.35
N LEU A 479 -2.82 19.41 -6.03
CA LEU A 479 -2.66 18.30 -5.08
C LEU A 479 -3.72 17.21 -5.30
N GLU A 480 -4.99 17.56 -5.45
CA GLU A 480 -6.07 16.62 -5.78
C GLU A 480 -5.84 15.87 -7.11
N LYS A 481 -5.20 16.53 -8.08
CA LYS A 481 -4.79 15.87 -9.33
C LYS A 481 -3.66 14.87 -9.07
N GLN A 482 -2.64 15.25 -8.31
CA GLN A 482 -1.53 14.35 -7.96
C GLN A 482 -2.00 13.13 -7.17
N VAL A 483 -2.93 13.30 -6.23
CA VAL A 483 -3.54 12.20 -5.47
C VAL A 483 -4.33 11.27 -6.40
N ARG A 484 -5.10 11.82 -7.35
CA ARG A 484 -5.79 11.01 -8.37
C ARG A 484 -4.82 10.22 -9.24
N ASP A 485 -3.73 10.84 -9.69
CA ASP A 485 -2.71 10.17 -10.52
C ASP A 485 -1.98 9.06 -9.72
N ALA A 486 -1.74 9.28 -8.42
CA ALA A 486 -1.17 8.27 -7.53
C ALA A 486 -2.13 7.09 -7.31
N ASN A 487 -3.42 7.36 -7.05
CA ASN A 487 -4.43 6.32 -6.89
C ASN A 487 -4.59 5.48 -8.16
N LYS A 488 -4.52 6.09 -9.34
CA LYS A 488 -4.53 5.37 -10.62
C LYS A 488 -3.34 4.40 -10.74
N LYS A 489 -2.13 4.82 -10.34
CA LYS A 489 -0.96 3.93 -10.31
C LYS A 489 -1.10 2.79 -9.31
N ILE A 490 -1.75 3.04 -8.17
CA ILE A 490 -2.04 2.00 -7.17
C ILE A 490 -3.00 0.96 -7.77
N GLU A 491 -4.03 1.39 -8.51
CA GLU A 491 -4.95 0.47 -9.21
C GLU A 491 -4.22 -0.35 -10.28
N GLU A 492 -3.33 0.26 -11.07
CA GLU A 492 -2.49 -0.44 -12.06
C GLU A 492 -1.61 -1.52 -11.39
N LEU A 493 -0.92 -1.17 -10.29
CA LEU A 493 -0.11 -2.13 -9.53
C LEU A 493 -0.94 -3.24 -8.89
N SER A 494 -2.17 -2.94 -8.46
CA SER A 494 -3.10 -3.93 -7.92
C SER A 494 -3.51 -4.97 -8.97
N TRP A 495 -3.71 -4.53 -10.22
CA TRP A 495 -3.97 -5.41 -11.35
C TRP A 495 -2.77 -6.32 -11.68
N ASP A 496 -1.56 -5.76 -11.72
CA ASP A 496 -0.33 -6.53 -11.95
C ASP A 496 -0.11 -7.60 -10.87
N LEU A 497 -0.43 -7.27 -9.61
CA LEU A 497 -0.40 -8.22 -8.49
C LEU A 497 -1.43 -9.34 -8.66
N MET A 498 -2.65 -9.02 -9.10
CA MET A 498 -3.69 -10.02 -9.36
C MET A 498 -3.26 -10.98 -10.47
N GLU A 499 -2.71 -10.46 -11.57
CA GLU A 499 -2.18 -11.29 -12.68
C GLU A 499 -1.00 -12.18 -12.23
N MET A 500 -0.10 -11.65 -11.40
CA MET A 500 0.97 -12.46 -10.81
C MET A 500 0.41 -13.57 -9.92
N ASN A 501 -0.63 -13.30 -9.13
CA ASN A 501 -1.23 -14.29 -8.27
C ASN A 501 -1.89 -15.42 -9.07
N ASP A 502 -2.58 -15.11 -10.17
CA ASP A 502 -3.15 -16.10 -11.09
C ASP A 502 -2.05 -16.98 -11.73
N LYS A 503 -0.91 -16.39 -12.09
CA LYS A 503 0.27 -17.13 -12.60
C LYS A 503 0.86 -18.06 -11.54
N ILE A 504 0.92 -17.63 -10.28
CA ILE A 504 1.38 -18.46 -9.17
C ILE A 504 0.41 -19.63 -8.94
N GLU A 505 -0.90 -19.38 -8.97
CA GLU A 505 -1.91 -20.43 -8.76
C GLU A 505 -1.87 -21.46 -9.91
N THR A 506 -1.72 -21.02 -11.15
CA THR A 506 -1.54 -21.94 -12.30
C THR A 506 -0.24 -22.73 -12.23
N LEU A 507 0.88 -22.11 -11.84
CA LEU A 507 2.14 -22.84 -11.62
C LEU A 507 1.99 -23.87 -10.50
N THR A 508 1.35 -23.52 -9.40
CA THR A 508 1.09 -24.42 -8.26
C THR A 508 0.26 -25.63 -8.67
N GLN A 509 -0.83 -25.41 -9.42
CA GLN A 509 -1.66 -26.50 -9.95
C GLN A 509 -0.87 -27.41 -10.90
N LYS A 510 -0.01 -26.84 -11.75
CA LYS A 510 0.84 -27.60 -12.67
C LYS A 510 1.84 -28.48 -11.90
N THR A 511 2.50 -27.92 -10.89
CA THR A 511 3.43 -28.65 -10.02
C THR A 511 2.71 -29.79 -9.30
N GLN A 512 1.49 -29.56 -8.81
CA GLN A 512 0.69 -30.59 -8.14
C GLN A 512 0.22 -31.69 -9.09
N LYS A 513 -0.12 -31.35 -10.33
CA LYS A 513 -0.42 -32.36 -11.36
C LYS A 513 0.81 -33.21 -11.70
N GLN A 514 1.98 -32.56 -11.82
CA GLN A 514 3.24 -33.26 -12.07
C GLN A 514 3.66 -34.16 -10.92
N SER A 515 3.36 -33.82 -9.67
CA SER A 515 3.65 -34.68 -8.52
C SER A 515 2.78 -35.94 -8.50
N VAL A 516 1.49 -35.84 -8.85
CA VAL A 516 0.58 -37.00 -8.95
C VAL A 516 0.99 -37.93 -10.08
N GLU A 517 1.33 -37.37 -11.25
CA GLU A 517 1.83 -38.16 -12.40
C GLU A 517 3.17 -38.86 -12.06
N LEU A 518 3.97 -38.26 -11.17
CA LEU A 518 5.19 -38.84 -10.65
C LEU A 518 4.93 -40.02 -9.70
N GLU A 519 4.00 -39.87 -8.75
CA GLU A 519 3.59 -40.98 -7.87
C GLU A 519 3.16 -42.19 -8.70
N GLU A 520 2.33 -41.97 -9.72
CA GLU A 520 1.86 -43.02 -10.63
C GLU A 520 3.01 -43.66 -11.43
N GLN A 521 4.02 -42.89 -11.85
CA GLN A 521 5.19 -43.42 -12.57
C GLN A 521 6.18 -44.18 -11.68
N VAL A 522 6.36 -43.74 -10.44
CA VAL A 522 7.19 -44.42 -9.43
C VAL A 522 6.57 -45.77 -9.08
N GLU A 523 5.25 -45.82 -8.92
CA GLU A 523 4.50 -47.06 -8.65
C GLU A 523 4.60 -48.06 -9.83
N ASN A 524 4.88 -47.58 -11.04
CA ASN A 524 5.09 -48.39 -12.25
C ASN A 524 6.57 -48.75 -12.54
N GLY A 525 7.52 -48.42 -11.66
CA GLY A 525 8.90 -48.92 -11.72
C GLY A 525 9.79 -48.35 -12.84
N LYS A 526 9.46 -47.19 -13.43
CA LYS A 526 10.27 -46.57 -14.51
C LYS A 526 11.27 -45.51 -14.01
N GLN A 527 12.55 -45.86 -14.13
CA GLN A 527 13.78 -45.07 -14.29
C GLN A 527 13.99 -43.77 -13.47
N GLU A 528 14.88 -43.89 -12.48
CA GLU A 528 15.64 -42.87 -11.72
C GLU A 528 16.12 -41.64 -12.53
N LYS A 529 16.33 -41.80 -13.84
CA LYS A 529 16.76 -40.72 -14.75
C LYS A 529 15.68 -39.66 -14.98
N GLN A 530 14.39 -40.03 -14.96
CA GLN A 530 13.29 -39.07 -15.05
C GLN A 530 13.08 -38.32 -13.73
N LEU A 531 13.25 -39.01 -12.60
CA LEU A 531 13.17 -38.42 -11.26
C LEU A 531 14.19 -37.28 -11.08
N ASN A 532 15.44 -37.49 -11.49
CA ASN A 532 16.49 -36.47 -11.42
C ASN A 532 16.21 -35.26 -12.32
N LYS A 533 15.59 -35.46 -13.50
CA LYS A 533 15.20 -34.36 -14.39
C LYS A 533 14.09 -33.50 -13.76
N ILE A 534 13.18 -34.14 -13.03
CA ILE A 534 12.07 -33.44 -12.38
C ILE A 534 12.52 -32.74 -11.09
N ILE A 535 13.41 -33.34 -10.29
CA ILE A 535 14.05 -32.67 -9.14
C ILE A 535 14.79 -31.39 -9.59
N ALA A 536 15.52 -31.46 -10.70
CA ALA A 536 16.19 -30.28 -11.26
C ALA A 536 15.18 -29.19 -11.71
N GLN A 537 14.03 -29.60 -12.25
CA GLN A 537 12.97 -28.67 -12.66
C GLN A 537 12.25 -28.03 -11.47
N LEU A 538 11.91 -28.82 -10.44
CA LEU A 538 11.34 -28.33 -9.19
C LEU A 538 12.29 -27.37 -8.46
N ALA A 539 13.60 -27.65 -8.45
CA ALA A 539 14.59 -26.75 -7.88
C ALA A 539 14.68 -25.40 -8.62
N ALA A 540 14.51 -25.40 -9.95
CA ALA A 540 14.45 -24.18 -10.75
C ALA A 540 13.16 -23.37 -10.48
N GLU A 541 12.01 -24.04 -10.39
CA GLU A 541 10.71 -23.41 -10.06
C GLU A 541 10.72 -22.82 -8.64
N HIS A 542 11.29 -23.53 -7.66
CA HIS A 542 11.41 -23.06 -6.29
C HIS A 542 12.30 -21.79 -6.17
N LYS A 543 13.31 -21.67 -7.04
CA LYS A 543 14.15 -20.47 -7.14
C LYS A 543 13.38 -19.28 -7.71
N VAL A 544 12.52 -19.51 -8.71
CA VAL A 544 11.63 -18.48 -9.27
C VAL A 544 10.63 -18.01 -8.20
N SER A 545 10.01 -18.92 -7.45
CA SER A 545 9.11 -18.58 -6.34
C SER A 545 9.80 -17.78 -5.23
N GLY A 546 11.07 -18.07 -4.92
CA GLY A 546 11.86 -17.29 -3.96
C GLY A 546 12.05 -15.83 -4.40
N ASN A 547 12.30 -15.59 -5.69
CA ASN A 547 12.43 -14.24 -6.24
C ASN A 547 11.10 -13.47 -6.20
N ILE A 548 9.99 -14.14 -6.53
CA ILE A 548 8.64 -13.56 -6.45
C ILE A 548 8.29 -13.16 -5.01
N LEU A 549 8.58 -14.02 -4.03
CA LEU A 549 8.36 -13.73 -2.60
C LEU A 549 9.18 -12.52 -2.13
N GLY A 550 10.40 -12.35 -2.63
CA GLY A 550 11.23 -11.17 -2.38
C GLY A 550 10.62 -9.88 -2.94
N GLY A 551 10.03 -9.95 -4.13
CA GLY A 551 9.28 -8.84 -4.74
C GLY A 551 8.05 -8.44 -3.92
N ILE A 552 7.26 -9.42 -3.48
CA ILE A 552 6.07 -9.20 -2.64
C ILE A 552 6.45 -8.52 -1.32
N LYS A 553 7.52 -8.97 -0.65
CA LYS A 553 8.01 -8.33 0.58
C LYS A 553 8.41 -6.86 0.37
N SER A 554 9.04 -6.54 -0.75
CA SER A 554 9.37 -5.14 -1.08
C SER A 554 8.12 -4.30 -1.30
N LEU A 555 7.11 -4.83 -2.00
CA LEU A 555 5.85 -4.12 -2.24
C LEU A 555 5.08 -3.85 -0.94
N VAL A 556 5.02 -4.83 -0.02
CA VAL A 556 4.40 -4.64 1.31
C VAL A 556 5.11 -3.55 2.12
N SER A 557 6.45 -3.49 2.04
CA SER A 557 7.23 -2.43 2.71
C SER A 557 6.94 -1.04 2.12
N ILE A 558 6.78 -0.94 0.80
CA ILE A 558 6.39 0.31 0.12
C ILE A 558 4.98 0.73 0.57
N GLN A 559 4.04 -0.22 0.63
CA GLN A 559 2.67 0.03 1.05
C GLN A 559 2.59 0.56 2.48
N SER A 560 3.36 0.00 3.43
CA SER A 560 3.37 0.52 4.82
C SER A 560 3.92 1.95 4.87
N THR A 561 5.01 2.21 4.15
CA THR A 561 5.63 3.54 4.08
C THR A 561 4.66 4.59 3.52
N VAL A 562 3.93 4.25 2.45
CA VAL A 562 2.91 5.14 1.86
C VAL A 562 1.78 5.39 2.86
N LYS A 563 1.31 4.35 3.56
CA LYS A 563 0.25 4.48 4.56
C LYS A 563 0.67 5.38 5.72
N ASP A 564 1.87 5.20 6.25
CA ASP A 564 2.41 6.00 7.36
C ASP A 564 2.57 7.47 6.95
N THR A 565 3.02 7.72 5.71
CA THR A 565 3.13 9.08 5.16
C THR A 565 1.76 9.75 5.03
N LEU A 566 0.74 8.99 4.60
CA LEU A 566 -0.63 9.49 4.45
C LEU A 566 -1.26 9.83 5.81
N ILE A 567 -1.05 8.98 6.81
CA ILE A 567 -1.49 9.22 8.20
C ILE A 567 -0.83 10.49 8.74
N ALA A 568 0.49 10.65 8.57
CA ALA A 568 1.21 11.84 9.01
C ALA A 568 0.68 13.12 8.35
N GLN A 569 0.39 13.09 7.03
CA GLN A 569 -0.23 14.23 6.34
C GLN A 569 -1.63 14.54 6.86
N GLN A 570 -2.41 13.51 7.21
CA GLN A 570 -3.76 13.66 7.75
C GLN A 570 -3.75 14.27 9.16
N GLU A 571 -2.81 13.88 10.00
CA GLU A 571 -2.58 14.48 11.32
C GLU A 571 -2.12 15.95 11.23
N GLN A 572 -1.24 16.28 10.27
CA GLN A 572 -0.84 17.66 10.01
C GLN A 572 -2.03 18.52 9.57
N LEU A 573 -2.88 18.01 8.68
CA LEU A 573 -4.11 18.70 8.28
C LEU A 573 -5.09 18.88 9.44
N ALA A 574 -5.26 17.86 10.30
CA ALA A 574 -6.12 17.96 11.47
C ALA A 574 -5.63 19.05 12.45
N LYS A 575 -4.31 19.11 12.72
CA LYS A 575 -3.72 20.19 13.53
C LYS A 575 -3.97 21.58 12.95
N LEU A 576 -3.83 21.75 11.64
CA LEU A 576 -4.12 23.03 10.97
C LEU A 576 -5.59 23.43 11.11
N VAL A 577 -6.51 22.46 11.06
CA VAL A 577 -7.95 22.71 11.27
C VAL A 577 -8.24 23.10 12.72
N ASP A 578 -7.63 22.43 13.69
CA ASP A 578 -7.78 22.76 15.11
C ASP A 578 -7.19 24.14 15.45
N GLU A 579 -6.05 24.51 14.87
CA GLU A 579 -5.45 25.84 15.05
C GLU A 579 -6.31 26.95 14.45
N CYS A 580 -6.97 26.70 13.31
CA CYS A 580 -7.90 27.65 12.70
C CYS A 580 -9.23 27.80 13.47
N THR A 581 -9.65 26.79 14.23
CA THR A 581 -10.93 26.82 14.97
C THR A 581 -10.82 27.43 16.38
N TYR A 582 -9.61 27.59 16.91
CA TYR A 582 -9.34 28.18 18.23
C TYR A 582 -8.99 29.68 18.21
N THR A 583 -9.00 30.32 17.03
CA THR A 583 -8.62 31.73 16.85
C THR A 583 -9.78 32.72 16.68
N ASP A 584 -11.03 32.29 16.91
CA ASP A 584 -12.17 33.17 17.20
C ASP A 584 -12.42 33.21 18.72
#